data_AF-A0AAV3RFN7-F1
#
_entry.id   AF-A0AAV3RFN7-F1
#
_cell.length_a   1.000
_cell.length_b   1.000
_cell.length_c   1.000
_cell.angle_alpha   90.00
_cell.angle_beta   90.00
_cell.angle_gamma   90.00
#
_symmetry.space_group_name_H-M   'P 1'
#
loop_
_entity.id
_entity.type
_entity.pdbx_description
1 polymer ?
#
loop_
_entity_poly.entity_id
_entity_poly.type
_entity_poly.pdbx_seq_one_letter_code
_entity_poly.pdbx_strand_id
1 'polypeptide(L)'
;MSFHVIKNTLNEFGGLAGLFPNLDKSCCFFDGASDVDIVCLERIMNIPIVLFGISNYWGQCIFLPCGVCKEIENFVRTFLWTGAGLDKYKSNVAWSWVGRRKDEGGLGIKSLQDWNISCMSIHLWNICSKNDTLWVKWINTYKIKGACLWSMKSRSIDTWVRRKFMHLRD
;
A
#
# COMPACT_ATOMS: atom_id res chain seq x y z
N MET A 1 -0.67 36.07 -8.82
CA MET A 1 -1.56 35.52 -9.87
C MET A 1 -2.57 34.59 -9.19
N SER A 2 -3.88 34.85 -9.27
CA SER A 2 -4.89 34.06 -8.54
C SER A 2 -5.08 32.67 -9.17
N PHE A 3 -5.21 31.62 -8.36
CA PHE A 3 -5.48 30.23 -8.78
C PHE A 3 -6.65 30.12 -9.76
N HIS A 4 -7.64 31.02 -9.62
CA HIS A 4 -8.79 31.11 -10.52
C HIS A 4 -8.39 31.37 -11.98
N VAL A 5 -7.36 32.19 -12.21
CA VAL A 5 -6.88 32.56 -13.55
C VAL A 5 -6.23 31.36 -14.24
N ILE A 6 -5.42 30.60 -13.51
CA ILE A 6 -4.74 29.38 -14.01
C ILE A 6 -5.78 28.30 -14.34
N LYS A 7 -6.81 28.14 -13.50
CA LYS A 7 -7.86 27.16 -13.74
C LYS A 7 -8.70 27.51 -14.98
N ASN A 8 -9.02 28.79 -15.18
CA ASN A 8 -9.79 29.23 -16.35
C ASN A 8 -8.97 29.10 -17.65
N THR A 9 -7.68 29.45 -17.63
CA THR A 9 -6.80 29.29 -18.80
C THR A 9 -6.58 27.83 -19.18
N LEU A 10 -6.44 26.93 -18.21
CA LEU A 10 -6.35 25.48 -18.47
C LEU A 10 -7.65 24.91 -19.05
N ASN A 11 -8.80 25.41 -18.61
CA ASN A 11 -10.10 25.00 -19.18
C ASN A 11 -10.29 25.51 -20.61
N GLU A 12 -9.91 26.76 -20.90
CA GLU A 12 -9.92 27.30 -22.27
C GLU A 12 -8.99 26.53 -23.20
N PHE A 13 -7.76 26.25 -22.75
CA PHE A 13 -6.83 25.42 -23.51
C PHE A 13 -7.37 24.01 -23.74
N GLY A 14 -8.00 23.40 -22.73
CA GLY A 14 -8.65 22.10 -22.87
C GLY A 14 -9.81 22.10 -23.86
N GLY A 15 -10.57 23.21 -23.92
CA GLY A 15 -11.61 23.42 -24.92
C GLY A 15 -11.10 23.51 -26.35
N LEU A 16 -9.89 24.05 -26.55
CA LEU A 16 -9.24 24.14 -27.87
C LEU A 16 -8.52 22.85 -28.27
N ALA A 17 -7.81 22.20 -27.33
CA ALA A 17 -7.01 21.02 -27.57
C ALA A 17 -7.82 19.71 -27.52
N GLY A 18 -9.04 19.74 -26.97
CA GLY A 18 -9.86 18.55 -26.69
C GLY A 18 -9.31 17.67 -25.56
N LEU A 19 -8.31 18.15 -24.82
CA LEU A 19 -7.63 17.44 -23.75
C LEU A 19 -7.79 18.23 -22.45
N PHE A 20 -8.52 17.66 -21.49
CA PHE A 20 -8.72 18.29 -20.19
C PHE A 20 -7.74 17.76 -19.15
N PRO A 21 -7.11 18.65 -18.36
CA PRO A 21 -6.26 18.22 -17.26
C PRO A 21 -7.10 17.45 -16.22
N ASN A 22 -6.58 16.30 -15.80
CA ASN A 22 -7.21 15.50 -14.75
C ASN A 22 -6.89 16.13 -13.39
N LEU A 23 -7.86 16.84 -12.83
CA LEU A 23 -7.69 17.56 -11.56
C LEU A 23 -7.40 16.64 -10.37
N ASP A 24 -7.80 15.36 -10.42
CA ASP A 24 -7.46 14.37 -9.38
C ASP A 24 -6.00 13.91 -9.47
N LYS A 25 -5.33 14.17 -10.60
CA LYS A 25 -3.94 13.81 -10.86
C LYS A 25 -2.99 15.02 -11.01
N SER A 26 -3.53 16.23 -11.18
CA SER A 26 -2.74 17.44 -11.42
C SER A 26 -2.41 18.16 -10.10
N CYS A 27 -1.13 18.50 -9.91
CA CYS A 27 -0.64 19.27 -8.77
C CYS A 27 -0.13 20.64 -9.26
N CYS A 28 -0.49 21.73 -8.58
CA CYS A 28 0.04 23.07 -8.86
C CYS A 28 1.01 23.48 -7.75
N PHE A 29 2.21 23.91 -8.13
CA PHE A 29 3.21 24.48 -7.22
C PHE A 29 3.28 25.99 -7.44
N PHE A 30 3.28 26.77 -6.35
CA PHE A 30 3.41 28.22 -6.41
C PHE A 30 4.85 28.64 -6.10
N ASP A 31 5.29 29.71 -6.75
CA ASP A 31 6.63 30.35 -6.71
C ASP A 31 7.01 30.98 -5.34
N GLY A 32 6.46 30.45 -4.25
CA GLY A 32 6.79 30.86 -2.87
C GLY A 32 7.15 29.68 -1.96
N ALA A 33 7.16 28.45 -2.49
CA ALA A 33 7.68 27.29 -1.80
C ALA A 33 9.21 27.30 -1.94
N SER A 34 9.95 27.12 -0.85
CA SER A 34 11.39 26.92 -0.95
C SER A 34 11.68 25.62 -1.70
N ASP A 35 12.84 25.51 -2.36
CA ASP A 35 13.25 24.26 -3.04
C ASP A 35 13.15 23.04 -2.10
N VAL A 36 13.35 23.26 -0.80
CA VAL A 36 13.23 22.25 0.25
C VAL A 36 11.78 21.79 0.44
N ASP A 37 10.80 22.70 0.36
CA ASP A 37 9.37 22.39 0.50
C ASP A 37 8.87 21.58 -0.70
N ILE A 38 9.32 21.92 -1.90
CA ILE A 38 8.98 21.19 -3.14
C ILE A 38 9.49 19.75 -3.06
N VAL A 39 10.77 19.57 -2.70
CA VAL A 39 11.37 18.23 -2.54
C VAL A 39 10.67 17.41 -1.45
N CYS A 40 10.28 18.05 -0.33
CA CYS A 40 9.52 17.37 0.73
C CYS A 40 8.14 16.92 0.25
N LEU A 41 7.42 17.76 -0.49
CA LEU A 41 6.11 17.43 -1.04
C LEU A 41 6.17 16.31 -2.07
N GLU A 42 7.14 16.32 -2.98
CA GLU A 42 7.37 15.24 -3.94
C GLU A 42 7.61 13.90 -3.23
N ARG A 43 8.40 13.91 -2.16
CA ARG A 43 8.69 12.70 -1.38
C ARG A 43 7.43 12.18 -0.69
N ILE A 44 6.65 13.05 -0.06
CA ILE A 44 5.38 12.69 0.60
C ILE A 44 4.38 12.12 -0.42
N MET A 45 4.33 12.64 -1.65
CA MET A 45 3.41 12.15 -2.69
C MET A 45 3.86 10.83 -3.32
N ASN A 46 5.16 10.64 -3.57
CA ASN A 46 5.68 9.46 -4.25
C ASN A 46 5.74 8.22 -3.36
N ILE A 47 6.00 8.41 -2.06
CA ILE A 47 6.14 7.30 -1.09
C ILE A 47 4.91 6.41 -1.05
N PRO A 48 3.68 6.92 -0.85
CA PRO A 48 2.48 6.09 -0.84
C PRO A 48 2.32 5.34 -2.15
N ILE A 49 2.50 5.99 -3.31
CA ILE A 49 2.25 5.39 -4.61
C ILE A 49 3.18 4.19 -4.86
N VAL A 50 4.48 4.38 -4.65
CA VAL A 50 5.47 3.33 -4.89
C VAL A 50 5.34 2.21 -3.86
N LEU A 51 5.19 2.56 -2.58
CA LEU A 51 5.03 1.59 -1.50
C LEU A 51 3.76 0.76 -1.69
N PHE A 52 2.61 1.41 -1.89
CA PHE A 52 1.35 0.71 -2.09
C PHE A 52 1.36 -0.10 -3.38
N GLY A 53 1.95 0.40 -4.47
CA GLY A 53 2.05 -0.36 -5.73
C GLY A 53 2.79 -1.68 -5.56
N ILE A 54 4.01 -1.62 -5.02
CA ILE A 54 4.86 -2.79 -4.79
C ILE A 54 4.21 -3.73 -3.77
N SER A 55 3.75 -3.18 -2.64
CA SER A 55 3.15 -3.96 -1.56
C SER A 55 1.83 -4.61 -1.95
N ASN A 56 1.00 -3.94 -2.76
CA ASN A 56 -0.26 -4.48 -3.24
C ASN A 56 -0.02 -5.62 -4.24
N TYR A 57 0.93 -5.43 -5.17
CA TYR A 57 1.29 -6.48 -6.11
C TYR A 57 1.81 -7.73 -5.37
N TRP A 58 2.85 -7.57 -4.54
CA TRP A 58 3.42 -8.71 -3.83
C TRP A 58 2.47 -9.31 -2.80
N GLY A 59 1.69 -8.50 -2.09
CA GLY A 59 0.71 -8.98 -1.12
C GLY A 59 -0.42 -9.80 -1.75
N GLN A 60 -0.72 -9.61 -3.03
CA GLN A 60 -1.66 -10.45 -3.79
C GLN A 60 -1.01 -11.72 -4.35
N CYS A 61 0.31 -11.76 -4.51
CA CYS A 61 1.02 -12.90 -5.08
C CYS A 61 1.56 -13.84 -3.99
N ILE A 62 2.09 -13.30 -2.89
CA ILE A 62 2.85 -14.03 -1.87
C ILE A 62 2.59 -13.48 -0.46
N PHE A 63 2.78 -14.35 0.53
CA PHE A 63 2.77 -13.97 1.95
C PHE A 63 4.05 -13.23 2.30
N LEU A 64 3.93 -11.98 2.75
CA LEU A 64 5.08 -11.22 3.23
C LEU A 64 5.37 -11.59 4.70
N PRO A 65 6.58 -12.05 5.04
CA PRO A 65 6.96 -12.24 6.44
C PRO A 65 6.96 -10.90 7.20
N CYS A 66 6.58 -10.93 8.48
CA CYS A 66 6.53 -9.73 9.31
C CYS A 66 7.87 -8.96 9.36
N GLY A 67 9.01 -9.67 9.27
CA GLY A 67 10.34 -9.05 9.18
C GLY A 67 10.49 -8.19 7.92
N VAL A 68 10.11 -8.73 6.76
CA VAL A 68 10.13 -8.01 5.47
C VAL A 68 9.20 -6.80 5.52
N CYS A 69 7.99 -6.94 6.07
CA CYS A 69 7.09 -5.81 6.23
C CYS A 69 7.73 -4.68 7.07
N LYS A 70 8.39 -5.04 8.18
CA LYS A 70 9.07 -4.07 9.06
C LYS A 70 10.27 -3.40 8.37
N GLU A 71 11.05 -4.16 7.60
CA GLU A 71 12.18 -3.61 6.84
C GLU A 71 11.73 -2.63 5.78
N ILE A 72 10.67 -2.97 5.02
CA ILE A 72 10.08 -2.07 4.02
C ILE A 72 9.54 -0.81 4.70
N GLU A 73 8.77 -0.94 5.80
CA GLU A 73 8.28 0.22 6.55
C GLU A 73 9.43 1.08 7.09
N ASN A 74 10.53 0.47 7.52
CA ASN A 74 11.70 1.19 8.01
C ASN A 74 12.44 1.93 6.88
N PHE A 75 12.54 1.32 5.71
CA PHE A 75 13.10 1.96 4.51
C PHE A 75 12.26 3.18 4.13
N VAL A 76 10.94 3.02 4.06
CA VAL A 76 10.01 4.11 3.76
C VAL A 76 10.10 5.22 4.80
N ARG A 77 10.15 4.87 6.09
CA ARG A 77 10.29 5.84 7.17
C ARG A 77 11.58 6.63 7.05
N THR A 78 12.71 5.96 6.81
CA THR A 78 14.01 6.61 6.60
C THR A 78 13.97 7.53 5.38
N PHE A 79 13.40 7.05 4.27
CA PHE A 79 13.26 7.83 3.06
C PHE A 79 12.31 9.03 3.22
N LEU A 80 11.26 8.92 4.04
CA LEU A 80 10.34 10.01 4.34
C LEU A 80 11.05 11.15 5.10
N TRP A 81 11.85 10.82 6.10
CA TRP A 81 12.46 11.83 6.99
C TRP A 81 13.85 12.29 6.56
N THR A 82 14.71 11.40 6.06
CA THR A 82 16.12 11.72 5.72
C THR A 82 16.34 11.89 4.21
N GLY A 83 15.63 11.11 3.39
CA GLY A 83 15.68 11.21 1.93
C GLY A 83 16.58 10.17 1.31
N ALA A 84 17.23 10.52 0.19
CA ALA A 84 18.17 9.62 -0.47
C ALA A 84 19.44 9.36 0.37
N GLY A 85 19.75 10.26 1.31
CA GLY A 85 20.75 10.00 2.35
C GLY A 85 20.18 8.99 3.35
N LEU A 86 20.70 7.76 3.34
CA LEU A 86 20.29 6.68 4.25
C LEU A 86 20.89 6.84 5.66
N ASP A 87 21.23 8.06 6.06
CA ASP A 87 21.71 8.33 7.40
C ASP A 87 20.59 8.05 8.41
N LYS A 88 20.95 7.39 9.51
CA LYS A 88 20.01 6.95 10.56
C LYS A 88 19.49 8.15 11.35
N TYR A 89 18.65 8.98 10.73
CA TYR A 89 17.91 10.02 11.43
C TYR A 89 16.71 9.41 12.16
N LYS A 90 16.47 9.83 13.40
CA LYS A 90 15.33 9.36 14.19
C LYS A 90 14.07 10.12 13.75
N SER A 91 13.05 9.38 13.32
CA SER A 91 11.72 9.92 13.04
C SER A 91 11.19 10.67 14.27
N ASN A 92 10.86 11.96 14.12
CA ASN A 92 10.28 12.76 15.20
C ASN A 92 8.78 12.46 15.41
N VAL A 93 8.15 11.72 14.50
CA VAL A 93 6.71 11.40 14.54
C VAL A 93 6.53 9.88 14.65
N ALA A 94 5.62 9.45 15.53
CA ALA A 94 5.26 8.05 15.65
C ALA A 94 4.62 7.55 14.35
N TRP A 95 5.00 6.34 13.90
CA TRP A 95 4.46 5.77 12.65
C TRP A 95 2.94 5.55 12.70
N SER A 96 2.40 5.28 13.90
CA SER A 96 0.95 5.20 14.14
C SER A 96 0.22 6.52 13.90
N TRP A 97 0.89 7.66 14.08
CA TRP A 97 0.34 8.98 13.78
C TRP A 97 0.42 9.28 12.28
N VAL A 98 1.54 8.92 11.64
CA VAL A 98 1.71 9.02 10.17
C VAL A 98 0.63 8.23 9.43
N GLY A 99 0.23 7.07 9.95
CA GLY A 99 -0.80 6.23 9.33
C GLY A 99 -2.25 6.69 9.53
N ARG A 100 -2.50 7.74 10.31
CA ARG A 100 -3.85 8.31 10.45
C ARG A 100 -4.36 8.85 9.12
N ARG A 101 -5.68 8.97 9.03
CA ARG A 101 -6.32 9.51 7.84
C ARG A 101 -5.89 10.96 7.61
N LYS A 102 -5.95 11.42 6.35
CA LYS A 102 -5.54 12.78 5.97
C LYS A 102 -6.38 13.88 6.66
N ASP A 103 -7.65 13.60 6.91
CA ASP A 103 -8.57 14.46 7.66
C ASP A 103 -8.24 14.55 9.16
N GLU A 104 -7.50 13.58 9.70
CA GLU A 104 -7.00 13.59 11.09
C GLU A 104 -5.58 14.17 11.21
N GLY A 105 -5.04 14.73 10.11
CA GLY A 105 -3.69 15.29 10.04
C GLY A 105 -2.58 14.27 9.76
N GLY A 106 -2.91 12.99 9.52
CA GLY A 106 -1.94 11.97 9.11
C GLY A 106 -1.65 11.96 7.60
N LEU A 107 -0.77 11.07 7.16
CA LEU A 107 -0.44 10.88 5.73
C LEU A 107 -1.31 9.82 5.05
N GLY A 108 -2.11 9.06 5.80
CA GLY A 108 -2.92 7.95 5.29
C GLY A 108 -2.10 6.72 4.89
N ILE A 109 -0.86 6.61 5.36
CA ILE A 109 0.03 5.48 5.06
C ILE A 109 -0.34 4.30 5.98
N LYS A 110 -1.10 3.34 5.45
CA LYS A 110 -1.46 2.11 6.18
C LYS A 110 -0.22 1.29 6.53
N SER A 111 -0.27 0.60 7.68
CA SER A 111 0.78 -0.38 8.00
C SER A 111 0.77 -1.50 6.96
N LEU A 112 1.97 -1.86 6.52
CA LEU A 112 2.18 -2.97 5.60
C LEU A 112 1.85 -4.32 6.26
N GLN A 113 1.95 -4.41 7.58
CA GLN A 113 1.53 -5.61 8.31
C GLN A 113 0.01 -5.78 8.26
N ASP A 114 -0.75 -4.72 8.54
CA ASP A 114 -2.21 -4.73 8.47
C ASP A 114 -2.71 -4.98 7.04
N TRP A 115 -2.02 -4.40 6.06
CA TRP A 115 -2.28 -4.65 4.65
C TRP A 115 -2.04 -6.11 4.27
N ASN A 116 -0.91 -6.68 4.69
CA ASN A 116 -0.59 -8.08 4.45
C ASN A 116 -1.64 -9.01 5.08
N ILE A 117 -2.07 -8.75 6.32
CA ILE A 117 -3.16 -9.51 6.97
C ILE A 117 -4.45 -9.42 6.13
N SER A 118 -4.80 -8.23 5.65
CA SER A 118 -5.98 -8.01 4.81
C SER A 118 -5.93 -8.81 3.51
N CYS A 119 -4.78 -8.79 2.81
CA CYS A 119 -4.57 -9.60 1.61
C CYS A 119 -4.70 -11.10 1.91
N MET A 120 -4.15 -11.56 3.04
CA MET A 120 -4.29 -12.96 3.47
C MET A 120 -5.75 -13.35 3.71
N SER A 121 -6.55 -12.47 4.34
CA SER A 121 -7.98 -12.70 4.55
C SER A 121 -8.74 -12.79 3.23
N ILE A 122 -8.39 -11.98 2.22
CA ILE A 122 -8.98 -12.06 0.87
C ILE A 122 -8.64 -13.41 0.22
N HIS A 123 -7.40 -13.89 0.33
CA HIS A 123 -7.03 -15.21 -0.16
C HIS A 123 -7.80 -16.34 0.54
N LEU A 124 -7.96 -16.24 1.87
CA LEU A 124 -8.74 -17.20 2.65
C LEU A 124 -10.20 -17.21 2.18
N TRP A 125 -10.79 -16.04 2.00
CA TRP A 125 -12.14 -15.86 1.48
C TRP A 125 -12.31 -16.48 0.10
N ASN A 126 -11.36 -16.25 -0.81
CA ASN A 126 -11.38 -16.82 -2.17
C ASN A 126 -11.33 -18.36 -2.16
N ILE A 127 -10.55 -18.93 -1.24
CA ILE A 127 -10.48 -20.39 -1.04
C ILE A 127 -11.82 -20.93 -0.53
N CYS A 128 -12.39 -20.31 0.51
CA CYS A 128 -13.67 -20.70 1.11
C CYS A 128 -14.84 -20.58 0.12
N SER A 129 -14.85 -19.50 -0.66
CA SER A 129 -15.87 -19.22 -1.66
C SER A 129 -15.70 -20.03 -2.95
N LYS A 130 -14.64 -20.86 -3.05
CA LYS A 130 -14.28 -21.64 -4.24
C LYS A 130 -14.26 -20.78 -5.52
N ASN A 131 -13.67 -19.60 -5.43
CA ASN A 131 -13.56 -18.68 -6.55
C ASN A 131 -12.89 -19.37 -7.76
N ASP A 132 -13.33 -19.07 -8.98
CA ASP A 132 -13.01 -19.83 -10.20
C ASP A 132 -11.61 -19.56 -10.78
N THR A 133 -10.61 -19.36 -9.90
CA THR A 133 -9.22 -19.15 -10.30
C THR A 133 -8.45 -20.47 -10.32
N LEU A 134 -7.46 -20.60 -11.21
CA LEU A 134 -6.61 -21.78 -11.28
C LEU A 134 -5.90 -22.08 -9.95
N TRP A 135 -5.44 -21.04 -9.26
CA TRP A 135 -4.78 -21.17 -7.96
C TRP A 135 -5.74 -21.70 -6.88
N VAL A 136 -6.98 -21.20 -6.78
CA VAL A 136 -7.99 -21.71 -5.85
C VAL A 136 -8.35 -23.17 -6.18
N LYS A 137 -8.53 -23.50 -7.46
CA LYS A 137 -8.79 -24.88 -7.91
C LYS A 137 -7.65 -25.82 -7.50
N TRP A 138 -6.41 -25.42 -7.75
CA TRP A 138 -5.23 -26.20 -7.36
C TRP A 138 -5.13 -26.41 -5.85
N ILE A 139 -5.34 -25.36 -5.04
CA ILE A 139 -5.33 -25.49 -3.57
C ILE A 139 -6.44 -26.44 -3.10
N ASN A 140 -7.66 -26.27 -3.60
CA ASN A 140 -8.79 -27.09 -3.19
C ASN A 140 -8.59 -28.56 -3.55
N THR A 141 -8.05 -28.85 -4.73
CA THR A 141 -7.80 -30.22 -5.19
C THR A 141 -6.61 -30.87 -4.49
N TYR A 142 -5.46 -30.19 -4.38
CA TYR A 142 -4.22 -30.82 -3.93
C TYR A 142 -3.87 -30.59 -2.45
N LYS A 143 -4.24 -29.44 -1.88
CA LYS A 143 -3.87 -29.06 -0.50
C LYS A 143 -4.99 -29.27 0.51
N ILE A 144 -6.23 -28.98 0.12
CA ILE A 144 -7.42 -29.16 0.97
C ILE A 144 -8.05 -30.54 0.74
N LYS A 145 -8.00 -31.05 -0.50
CA LYS A 145 -8.50 -32.39 -0.89
C LYS A 145 -9.96 -32.60 -0.49
N GLY A 146 -10.80 -31.58 -0.68
CA GLY A 146 -12.23 -31.63 -0.34
C GLY A 146 -12.55 -31.57 1.17
N ALA A 147 -11.56 -31.45 2.05
CA ALA A 147 -11.81 -31.23 3.47
C ALA A 147 -12.39 -29.84 3.75
N CYS A 148 -13.11 -29.70 4.86
CA CYS A 148 -13.51 -28.39 5.35
C CYS A 148 -12.27 -27.65 5.88
N LEU A 149 -12.00 -26.44 5.35
CA LEU A 149 -10.89 -25.60 5.78
C LEU A 149 -10.92 -25.29 7.29
N TRP A 150 -12.13 -25.12 7.83
CA TRP A 150 -12.38 -24.87 9.24
C TRP A 150 -12.05 -26.05 10.16
N SER A 151 -12.09 -27.27 9.62
CA SER A 151 -11.81 -28.49 10.38
C SER A 151 -10.37 -28.96 10.25
N MET A 152 -9.55 -28.32 9.41
CA MET A 152 -8.14 -28.71 9.25
C MET A 152 -7.31 -28.32 10.47
N LYS A 153 -6.50 -29.25 10.97
CA LYS A 153 -5.53 -28.98 12.04
C LYS A 153 -4.15 -28.70 11.48
N SER A 154 -3.41 -27.79 12.12
CA SER A 154 -2.00 -27.54 11.83
C SER A 154 -1.17 -28.78 12.18
N ARG A 155 -0.28 -29.20 11.27
CA ARG A 155 0.69 -30.29 11.49
C ARG A 155 2.10 -29.73 11.64
N SER A 156 2.97 -30.45 12.34
CA SER A 156 4.39 -30.06 12.48
C SER A 156 5.08 -29.87 11.12
N ILE A 157 4.75 -30.71 10.14
CA ILE A 157 5.29 -30.66 8.77
C ILE A 157 4.63 -29.58 7.87
N ASP A 158 3.63 -28.86 8.36
CA ASP A 158 2.97 -27.84 7.54
C ASP A 158 3.93 -26.69 7.23
N THR A 159 3.90 -26.21 5.99
CA THR A 159 4.66 -25.03 5.57
C THR A 159 4.30 -23.82 6.43
N TRP A 160 5.26 -22.89 6.63
CA TRP A 160 5.02 -21.64 7.38
C TRP A 160 3.77 -20.88 6.91
N VAL A 161 3.58 -20.79 5.59
CA VAL A 161 2.39 -20.16 4.97
C VAL A 161 1.09 -20.81 5.43
N ARG A 162 1.02 -22.14 5.38
CA ARG A 162 -0.15 -22.90 5.82
C ARG A 162 -0.44 -22.69 7.30
N ARG A 163 0.59 -22.68 8.16
CA ARG A 163 0.44 -22.37 9.58
C ARG A 163 -0.10 -20.96 9.80
N LYS A 164 0.40 -19.97 9.05
CA LYS A 164 -0.10 -18.60 9.12
C LYS A 164 -1.56 -18.47 8.66
N PHE A 165 -1.96 -19.18 7.61
CA PHE A 165 -3.36 -19.27 7.22
C PHE A 165 -4.26 -19.86 8.31
N MET A 166 -3.82 -20.93 8.97
CA MET A 166 -4.58 -21.53 10.08
C MET A 166 -4.69 -20.55 11.26
N HIS A 167 -3.63 -19.81 11.58
CA HIS A 167 -3.67 -18.79 12.63
C HIS A 167 -4.55 -17.58 12.32
N LEU A 168 -4.74 -17.23 11.04
CA LEU A 168 -5.65 -16.14 10.66
C LEU A 168 -7.11 -16.57 10.62
N ARG A 169 -7.35 -17.88 10.56
CA ARG A 169 -8.68 -18.47 10.58
C ARG A 169 -9.24 -18.53 12.01
N ASP A 170 -8.38 -18.83 12.98
CA ASP A 170 -8.70 -18.93 14.41
C ASP A 170 -8.91 -17.54 15.04
#